data_AF-A0A510KHB7-F1
#
_entry.id   AF-A0A510KHB7-F1
#
_cell.length_a   1.000
_cell.length_b   1.000
_cell.length_c   1.000
_cell.angle_alpha   90.00
_cell.angle_beta   90.00
_cell.angle_gamma   90.00
#
_symmetry.space_group_name_H-M   'P 1'
#
loop_
_entity.id
_entity.type
_entity.pdbx_description
1 polymer ?
#
loop_
_entity_poly.entity_id
_entity_poly.type
_entity_poly.pdbx_seq_one_letter_code
_entity_poly.pdbx_strand_id
1 'polypeptide(L)'
;MKKIFCLVVVLVVFTNINTFSATRKSNSVKNSSSVQNQSEAVRVALNVVNSLMKRNGFDGPSLTSSETQNWVYSNSRFTDDFKTEYSNYVTGLNMNYVCSEDVDDERPDCISYYDLSNEEQQFYDKYGFYPFQKGQDYPDSVELVRYNEKDGYVITKGKGWKDYIMYIKVINEDGQWKVDGAARINIPKHLQTGLGETYR
;
A
#
# COMPACT_ATOMS: atom_id res chain seq x y z
N MET A 1 -2.25 -57.99 59.42
CA MET A 1 -2.15 -57.97 57.94
C MET A 1 -2.86 -56.73 57.41
N LYS A 2 -2.25 -56.08 56.41
CA LYS A 2 -2.66 -54.91 55.58
C LYS A 2 -4.19 -54.87 55.29
N LYS A 3 -4.90 -53.73 55.15
CA LYS A 3 -4.79 -52.63 54.14
C LYS A 3 -5.61 -51.41 54.63
N ILE A 4 -5.04 -50.21 54.82
CA ILE A 4 -5.09 -48.98 53.98
C ILE A 4 -6.44 -48.69 53.29
N PHE A 5 -7.09 -47.56 53.63
CA PHE A 5 -7.38 -46.44 52.71
C PHE A 5 -8.05 -45.28 53.50
N CYS A 6 -7.28 -44.21 53.81
CA CYS A 6 -7.85 -42.91 54.20
C CYS A 6 -7.40 -41.87 53.18
N LEU A 7 -8.42 -41.28 52.55
CA LEU A 7 -8.38 -40.35 51.45
C LEU A 7 -8.33 -38.93 52.07
N VAL A 8 -7.23 -38.21 51.90
CA VAL A 8 -7.15 -36.78 52.26
C VAL A 8 -6.71 -36.01 51.02
N VAL A 9 -7.68 -35.30 50.45
CA VAL A 9 -7.52 -34.37 49.34
C VAL A 9 -6.78 -33.14 49.86
N VAL A 10 -5.56 -32.89 49.38
CA VAL A 10 -4.84 -31.64 49.62
C VAL A 10 -5.17 -30.69 48.47
N LEU A 11 -6.00 -29.69 48.76
CA LEU A 11 -6.26 -28.53 47.90
C LEU A 11 -5.03 -27.63 47.90
N VAL A 12 -4.25 -27.65 46.82
CA VAL A 12 -3.17 -26.68 46.58
C VAL A 12 -3.76 -25.45 45.90
N VAL A 13 -3.91 -24.36 46.66
CA VAL A 13 -4.17 -23.03 46.12
C VAL A 13 -2.82 -22.38 45.80
N PHE A 14 -2.45 -22.34 44.52
CA PHE A 14 -1.32 -21.53 44.05
C PHE A 14 -1.72 -20.05 44.07
N THR A 15 -1.37 -19.33 45.13
CA THR A 15 -1.28 -17.87 45.08
C THR A 15 0.07 -17.50 44.49
N ASN A 16 0.07 -17.19 43.19
CA ASN A 16 1.18 -16.55 42.50
C ASN A 16 1.36 -15.13 43.08
N ILE A 17 2.29 -14.96 44.00
CA ILE A 17 2.72 -13.64 44.44
C ILE A 17 3.87 -13.21 43.51
N ASN A 18 3.53 -12.57 42.39
CA ASN A 18 4.53 -11.88 41.59
C ASN A 18 5.01 -10.65 42.37
N THR A 19 6.20 -10.78 42.97
CA THR A 19 7.01 -9.66 43.45
C THR A 19 7.28 -8.67 42.33
N PHE A 20 6.65 -7.49 42.40
CA PHE A 20 6.97 -6.35 41.55
C PHE A 20 8.38 -5.84 41.90
N SER A 21 9.33 -6.07 41.00
CA SER A 21 10.63 -5.38 41.04
C SER A 21 10.46 -3.97 40.47
N ALA A 22 10.56 -2.96 41.31
CA ALA A 22 10.62 -1.56 40.90
C ALA A 22 11.94 -1.30 40.16
N THR A 23 11.90 -1.28 38.83
CA THR A 23 13.05 -0.87 38.02
C THR A 23 12.96 0.62 37.72
N ARG A 24 13.98 1.33 38.22
CA ARG A 24 14.25 2.76 38.09
C ARG A 24 14.21 3.19 36.61
N LYS A 25 13.41 4.22 36.31
CA LYS A 25 13.25 4.83 34.98
C LYS A 25 14.57 5.46 34.54
N SER A 26 15.28 4.84 33.60
CA SER A 26 16.36 5.50 32.85
C SER A 26 15.76 6.12 31.59
N ASN A 27 15.84 7.45 31.49
CA ASN A 27 15.51 8.16 30.27
C ASN A 27 16.63 7.93 29.25
N SER A 28 16.48 6.89 28.42
CA SER A 28 17.18 6.87 27.14
C SER A 28 16.31 7.60 26.12
N VAL A 29 16.89 8.61 25.49
CA VAL A 29 16.32 9.32 24.35
C VAL A 29 16.09 8.28 23.24
N LYS A 30 14.85 7.81 23.10
CA LYS A 30 14.42 6.96 22.00
C LYS A 30 14.16 7.84 20.79
N ASN A 31 15.06 7.80 19.81
CA ASN A 31 14.68 8.07 18.43
C ASN A 31 13.67 6.97 18.04
N SER A 32 12.37 7.29 18.11
CA SER A 32 11.30 6.34 17.80
C SER A 32 11.21 6.11 16.30
N SER A 33 11.76 5.00 15.80
CA SER A 33 11.35 4.45 14.52
C SER A 33 9.93 3.89 14.67
N SER A 34 8.93 4.73 14.41
CA SER A 34 7.49 4.44 14.57
C SER A 34 7.01 3.19 13.82
N VAL A 35 7.77 2.68 12.86
CA VAL A 35 7.48 1.50 12.04
C VAL A 35 7.67 0.17 12.80
N GLN A 36 8.55 0.11 13.81
CA GLN A 36 8.86 -1.17 14.49
C GLN A 36 7.79 -1.64 15.48
N ASN A 37 6.87 -0.76 15.90
CA ASN A 37 5.76 -1.10 16.81
C ASN A 37 4.42 -1.33 16.08
N GLN A 38 4.41 -1.39 14.75
CA GLN A 38 3.20 -1.55 13.94
C GLN A 38 2.88 -3.03 13.68
N SER A 39 1.61 -3.33 13.37
CA SER A 39 1.22 -4.67 12.94
C SER A 39 1.98 -5.09 11.69
N GLU A 40 2.15 -6.40 11.49
CA GLU A 40 2.84 -6.90 10.30
C GLU A 40 2.19 -6.41 9.01
N ALA A 41 0.85 -6.38 8.97
CA ALA A 41 0.05 -5.87 7.86
C ALA A 41 0.46 -4.44 7.46
N VAL A 42 0.56 -3.54 8.45
CA VAL A 42 0.97 -2.15 8.23
C VAL A 42 2.42 -2.06 7.76
N ARG A 43 3.32 -2.84 8.38
CA ARG A 43 4.74 -2.85 7.99
C ARG A 43 4.92 -3.31 6.54
N VAL A 44 4.22 -4.36 6.13
CA VAL A 44 4.24 -4.84 4.73
C VAL A 44 3.70 -3.76 3.80
N ALA A 45 2.53 -3.19 4.10
CA ALA A 45 1.92 -2.14 3.30
C ALA A 45 2.87 -0.96 3.06
N LEU A 46 3.40 -0.36 4.13
CA LEU A 46 4.26 0.82 4.02
C LEU A 46 5.57 0.51 3.30
N ASN A 47 6.21 -0.62 3.60
CA ASN A 47 7.49 -0.97 2.98
C ASN A 47 7.36 -1.21 1.48
N VAL A 48 6.34 -1.98 1.08
CA VAL A 48 6.15 -2.38 -0.31
C VAL A 48 5.64 -1.21 -1.15
N VAL A 49 4.65 -0.46 -0.66
CA VAL A 49 4.08 0.67 -1.42
C VAL A 49 5.08 1.82 -1.53
N ASN A 50 5.81 2.18 -0.48
CA ASN A 50 6.86 3.21 -0.60
C ASN A 50 7.99 2.79 -1.55
N SER A 51 8.28 1.49 -1.66
CA SER A 51 9.24 0.98 -2.64
C SER A 51 8.70 1.10 -4.07
N LEU A 52 7.40 0.87 -4.28
CA LEU A 52 6.75 1.05 -5.58
C LEU A 52 6.66 2.53 -5.97
N MET A 53 6.34 3.44 -5.05
CA MET A 53 6.27 4.88 -5.31
C MET A 53 7.62 5.46 -5.79
N LYS A 54 8.74 4.95 -5.27
CA LYS A 54 10.08 5.31 -5.77
C LYS A 54 10.35 4.85 -7.20
N ARG A 55 9.54 3.93 -7.71
CA ARG A 55 9.57 3.37 -9.07
C ARG A 55 8.40 3.88 -9.94
N ASN A 56 7.82 5.01 -9.55
CA ASN A 56 6.74 5.70 -10.27
C ASN A 56 7.27 6.94 -11.03
N GLY A 57 8.54 6.89 -11.44
CA GLY A 57 9.42 8.05 -11.43
C GLY A 57 9.25 9.10 -12.51
N PHE A 58 9.46 10.35 -12.06
CA PHE A 58 10.19 11.44 -12.73
C PHE A 58 11.72 11.37 -12.44
N ASP A 59 12.14 10.94 -11.23
CA ASP A 59 13.56 10.76 -10.79
C ASP A 59 13.96 9.29 -10.54
N GLY A 60 13.09 8.34 -10.87
CA GLY A 60 13.29 6.90 -10.67
C GLY A 60 12.82 6.09 -11.89
N PRO A 61 12.89 4.75 -11.85
CA PRO A 61 12.32 3.92 -12.91
C PRO A 61 10.84 4.28 -13.11
N SER A 62 10.34 4.32 -14.34
CA SER A 62 8.91 4.46 -14.60
C SER A 62 8.18 3.16 -14.22
N LEU A 63 6.88 3.26 -13.91
CA LEU A 63 6.01 2.10 -13.72
C LEU A 63 6.01 1.17 -14.94
N THR A 64 6.23 1.70 -16.15
CA THR A 64 6.25 0.92 -17.39
C THR A 64 7.60 0.28 -17.68
N SER A 65 8.66 0.62 -16.92
CA SER A 65 9.98 0.05 -17.17
C SER A 65 10.03 -1.45 -16.87
N SER A 66 10.81 -2.21 -17.65
CA SER A 66 10.97 -3.66 -17.43
C SER A 66 11.52 -3.99 -16.05
N GLU A 67 12.37 -3.13 -15.47
CA GLU A 67 12.87 -3.31 -14.10
C GLU A 67 11.71 -3.26 -13.08
N THR A 68 10.85 -2.24 -13.16
CA THR A 68 9.72 -2.10 -12.25
C THR A 68 8.72 -3.24 -12.43
N GLN A 69 8.39 -3.59 -13.67
CA GLN A 69 7.49 -4.70 -13.96
C GLN A 69 8.02 -6.02 -13.37
N ASN A 70 9.29 -6.36 -13.62
CA ASN A 70 9.91 -7.55 -13.06
C ASN A 70 9.89 -7.55 -11.53
N TRP A 71 10.14 -6.39 -10.91
CA TRP A 71 10.06 -6.24 -9.46
C TRP A 71 8.62 -6.46 -8.95
N VAL A 72 7.59 -5.91 -9.59
CA VAL A 72 6.19 -6.11 -9.19
C VAL A 72 5.78 -7.58 -9.34
N TYR A 73 6.03 -8.21 -10.48
CA TYR A 73 5.57 -9.58 -10.73
C TYR A 73 6.29 -10.63 -9.89
N SER A 74 7.59 -10.44 -9.60
CA SER A 74 8.38 -11.33 -8.74
C SER A 74 8.17 -11.11 -7.24
N ASN A 75 7.59 -9.97 -6.83
CA ASN A 75 7.37 -9.67 -5.42
C ASN A 75 6.14 -10.41 -4.88
N SER A 76 6.37 -11.36 -3.97
CA SER A 76 5.33 -12.17 -3.32
C SER A 76 4.45 -11.39 -2.34
N ARG A 77 4.76 -10.12 -2.08
CA ARG A 77 3.97 -9.23 -1.23
C ARG A 77 2.87 -8.50 -1.98
N PHE A 78 2.71 -8.71 -3.28
CA PHE A 78 1.53 -8.30 -4.03
C PHE A 78 0.64 -9.51 -4.31
N THR A 79 -0.67 -9.29 -4.27
CA THR A 79 -1.66 -10.27 -4.73
C THR A 79 -1.64 -10.35 -6.25
N ASP A 80 -2.24 -11.40 -6.81
CA ASP A 80 -2.39 -11.51 -8.26
C ASP A 80 -3.42 -10.50 -8.79
N ASP A 81 -4.43 -10.12 -7.98
CA ASP A 81 -5.37 -9.04 -8.30
C ASP A 81 -4.66 -7.69 -8.42
N PHE A 82 -3.75 -7.38 -7.48
CA PHE A 82 -2.91 -6.18 -7.57
C PHE A 82 -2.09 -6.18 -8.87
N LYS A 83 -1.42 -7.30 -9.18
CA LYS A 83 -0.56 -7.43 -10.37
C LYS A 83 -1.38 -7.29 -11.65
N THR A 84 -2.58 -7.86 -11.67
CA THR A 84 -3.52 -7.75 -12.79
C THR A 84 -3.92 -6.29 -13.01
N GLU A 85 -4.36 -5.58 -11.98
CA GLU A 85 -4.75 -4.17 -12.14
C GLU A 85 -3.54 -3.27 -12.47
N TYR A 86 -2.36 -3.55 -11.90
CA TYR A 86 -1.11 -2.89 -12.28
C TYR A 86 -0.78 -3.08 -13.78
N SER A 87 -1.01 -4.27 -14.34
CA SER A 87 -0.78 -4.52 -15.78
C SER A 87 -1.64 -3.63 -16.69
N ASN A 88 -2.86 -3.28 -16.24
CA ASN A 88 -3.72 -2.36 -16.97
C ASN A 88 -3.14 -0.95 -16.98
N TYR A 89 -2.59 -0.47 -15.85
CA TYR A 89 -1.85 0.80 -15.80
C TYR A 89 -0.61 0.79 -16.68
N VAL A 90 0.16 -0.31 -16.71
CA VAL A 90 1.32 -0.41 -17.62
C VAL A 90 0.87 -0.28 -19.08
N THR A 91 -0.26 -0.91 -19.44
CA THR A 91 -0.82 -0.85 -20.78
C THR A 91 -1.31 0.55 -21.12
N GLY A 92 -2.07 1.19 -20.22
CA GLY A 92 -2.58 2.54 -20.40
C GLY A 92 -1.48 3.60 -20.48
N LEU A 93 -0.47 3.53 -19.61
CA LEU A 93 0.69 4.43 -19.66
C LEU A 93 1.56 4.22 -20.91
N ASN A 94 1.48 3.05 -21.55
CA ASN A 94 2.11 2.79 -22.83
C ASN A 94 1.24 3.21 -24.04
N MET A 95 0.04 3.76 -23.83
CA MET A 95 -0.73 4.47 -24.87
C MET A 95 -0.10 5.84 -25.15
N ASN A 96 1.22 5.89 -25.26
CA ASN A 96 1.98 7.11 -25.51
C ASN A 96 1.71 7.69 -26.90
N TYR A 97 1.04 6.97 -27.80
CA TYR A 97 0.60 7.46 -29.09
C TYR A 97 -0.59 8.43 -28.99
N VAL A 98 -1.29 8.50 -27.86
CA VAL A 98 -2.33 9.51 -27.64
C VAL A 98 -1.64 10.86 -27.44
N CYS A 99 -2.15 11.90 -28.10
CA CYS A 99 -1.59 13.25 -27.98
C CYS A 99 -1.67 13.75 -26.53
N SER A 100 -0.61 14.44 -26.07
CA SER A 100 -0.62 15.15 -24.79
C SER A 100 -1.56 16.35 -24.88
N GLU A 101 -2.32 16.60 -23.81
CA GLU A 101 -3.31 17.69 -23.81
C GLU A 101 -2.72 19.04 -23.37
N ASP A 102 -1.62 19.01 -22.65
CA ASP A 102 -1.03 20.17 -21.97
C ASP A 102 -0.14 21.04 -22.89
N VAL A 103 0.09 20.62 -24.14
CA VAL A 103 0.98 21.27 -25.08
C VAL A 103 0.42 21.09 -26.48
N ASP A 104 0.66 22.06 -27.38
CA ASP A 104 0.57 21.81 -28.81
C ASP A 104 1.51 20.64 -29.13
N ASP A 105 0.99 19.41 -29.06
CA ASP A 105 1.78 18.19 -29.19
C ASP A 105 2.27 18.12 -30.63
N GLU A 106 3.52 18.52 -30.85
CA GLU A 106 4.12 18.63 -32.18
C GLU A 106 4.34 17.26 -32.84
N ARG A 107 4.02 16.15 -32.16
CA ARG A 107 4.14 14.80 -32.72
C ARG A 107 3.10 14.62 -33.83
N PRO A 108 3.54 14.54 -35.10
CA PRO A 108 2.61 14.50 -36.23
C PRO A 108 1.86 13.17 -36.35
N ASP A 109 2.29 12.15 -35.60
CA ASP A 109 1.77 10.78 -35.61
C ASP A 109 0.99 10.40 -34.36
N CYS A 110 0.78 11.33 -33.41
CA CYS A 110 -0.10 11.07 -32.28
C CYS A 110 -1.58 11.07 -32.71
N ILE A 111 -2.40 10.30 -32.01
CA ILE A 111 -3.84 10.21 -32.22
C ILE A 111 -4.52 11.11 -31.20
N SER A 112 -5.43 11.97 -31.66
CA SER A 112 -6.25 12.77 -30.75
C SER A 112 -7.07 11.85 -29.86
N TYR A 113 -7.21 12.18 -28.57
CA TYR A 113 -8.13 11.46 -27.68
C TYR A 113 -9.53 11.30 -28.29
N TYR A 114 -10.01 12.33 -28.99
CA TYR A 114 -11.35 12.32 -29.60
C TYR A 114 -11.49 11.38 -30.81
N ASP A 115 -10.37 10.95 -31.38
CA ASP A 115 -10.34 10.00 -32.50
C ASP A 115 -10.24 8.53 -32.01
N LEU A 116 -10.05 8.31 -30.71
CA LEU A 116 -10.09 6.98 -30.11
C LEU A 116 -11.53 6.43 -30.10
N SER A 117 -11.66 5.10 -30.17
CA SER A 117 -12.95 4.44 -29.92
C SER A 117 -13.46 4.70 -28.50
N ASN A 118 -14.76 4.54 -28.26
CA ASN A 118 -15.35 4.71 -26.93
C ASN A 118 -14.69 3.78 -25.88
N GLU A 119 -14.33 2.57 -26.29
CA GLU A 119 -13.67 1.58 -25.44
C GLU A 119 -12.24 2.01 -25.08
N GLU A 120 -11.48 2.52 -26.06
CA GLU A 120 -10.14 3.06 -25.83
C GLU A 120 -10.16 4.31 -24.95
N GLN A 121 -11.13 5.20 -25.17
CA GLN A 121 -11.35 6.38 -24.34
C GLN A 121 -11.60 5.99 -22.87
N GLN A 122 -12.50 5.05 -22.62
CA GLN A 122 -12.77 4.55 -21.26
C GLN A 122 -11.55 3.90 -20.61
N PHE A 123 -10.77 3.17 -21.40
CA PHE A 123 -9.53 2.55 -20.93
C PHE A 123 -8.47 3.61 -20.60
N TYR A 124 -8.26 4.58 -21.49
CA TYR A 124 -7.33 5.69 -21.30
C TYR A 124 -7.70 6.56 -20.10
N ASP A 125 -8.98 6.93 -19.97
CA ASP A 125 -9.47 7.72 -18.83
C ASP A 125 -9.25 7.02 -17.48
N LYS A 126 -9.17 5.67 -17.48
CA LYS A 126 -8.91 4.88 -16.27
C LYS A 126 -7.42 4.64 -16.02
N TYR A 127 -6.64 4.33 -17.06
CA TYR A 127 -5.28 3.77 -16.93
C TYR A 127 -4.18 4.60 -17.59
N GLY A 128 -4.53 5.63 -18.36
CA GLY A 128 -3.60 6.53 -19.06
C GLY A 128 -2.82 7.48 -18.16
N PHE A 129 -3.13 7.51 -16.86
CA PHE A 129 -2.51 8.38 -15.87
C PHE A 129 -1.86 7.58 -14.75
N TYR A 130 -0.78 8.11 -14.16
CA TYR A 130 -0.06 7.38 -13.13
C TYR A 130 -0.94 7.21 -11.87
N PRO A 131 -1.00 6.01 -11.29
CA PRO A 131 -1.95 5.70 -10.22
C PRO A 131 -1.71 6.47 -8.92
N PHE A 132 -0.49 6.98 -8.70
CA PHE A 132 -0.10 7.72 -7.48
C PHE A 132 -0.20 9.24 -7.62
N GLN A 133 -0.52 9.76 -8.81
CA GLN A 133 -0.53 11.20 -9.05
C GLN A 133 -1.67 11.92 -8.32
N LYS A 134 -1.42 13.15 -7.92
CA LYS A 134 -2.41 14.15 -7.53
C LYS A 134 -2.15 15.40 -8.36
N GLY A 135 -2.95 15.57 -9.42
CA GLY A 135 -2.56 16.46 -10.52
C GLY A 135 -1.32 15.92 -11.23
N GLN A 136 -0.30 16.77 -11.43
CA GLN A 136 0.94 16.37 -12.11
C GLN A 136 1.99 15.72 -11.19
N ASP A 137 1.87 15.90 -9.87
CA ASP A 137 2.87 15.49 -8.87
C ASP A 137 2.40 14.38 -7.92
N TYR A 138 3.31 13.82 -7.14
CA TYR A 138 3.03 12.90 -6.03
C TYR A 138 4.10 13.01 -4.94
N PRO A 139 3.81 12.67 -3.67
CA PRO A 139 4.82 12.70 -2.60
C PRO A 139 5.82 11.55 -2.74
N ASP A 140 7.09 11.74 -2.34
CA ASP A 140 8.14 10.71 -2.38
C ASP A 140 7.78 9.39 -1.67
N SER A 141 6.94 9.50 -0.63
CA SER A 141 6.52 8.38 0.22
C SER A 141 5.29 8.76 1.03
N VAL A 142 4.70 7.77 1.68
CA VAL A 142 3.58 7.93 2.60
C VAL A 142 3.89 7.46 4.01
N GLU A 143 3.18 8.04 4.97
CA GLU A 143 3.27 7.75 6.40
C GLU A 143 1.91 7.27 6.93
N LEU A 144 1.93 6.37 7.92
CA LEU A 144 0.71 5.86 8.54
C LEU A 144 -0.12 6.99 9.18
N VAL A 145 -1.42 7.00 8.89
CA VAL A 145 -2.43 7.75 9.65
C VAL A 145 -3.15 6.80 10.60
N ARG A 146 -3.74 5.72 10.07
CA ARG A 146 -4.42 4.69 10.85
C ARG A 146 -4.51 3.37 10.09
N TYR A 147 -4.79 2.29 10.80
CA TYR A 147 -5.09 0.98 10.22
C TYR A 147 -6.46 0.54 10.68
N ASN A 148 -7.35 0.22 9.73
CA ASN A 148 -8.61 -0.43 10.02
C ASN A 148 -8.45 -1.92 9.73
N GLU A 149 -8.33 -2.71 10.79
CA GLU A 149 -8.11 -4.15 10.69
C GLU A 149 -9.35 -4.89 10.17
N LYS A 150 -10.55 -4.39 10.46
CA LYS A 150 -11.81 -5.04 10.08
C LYS A 150 -11.96 -5.17 8.56
N ASP A 151 -11.53 -4.15 7.83
CA ASP A 151 -11.63 -4.08 6.37
C ASP A 151 -10.26 -4.13 5.69
N GLY A 152 -9.16 -4.24 6.44
CA GLY A 152 -7.80 -4.36 5.91
C GLY A 152 -7.30 -3.10 5.20
N TYR A 153 -7.80 -1.91 5.55
CA TYR A 153 -7.30 -0.66 4.96
C TYR A 153 -6.26 0.02 5.85
N VAL A 154 -5.04 0.14 5.32
CA VAL A 154 -4.00 1.02 5.85
C VAL A 154 -4.19 2.40 5.21
N ILE A 155 -4.48 3.39 6.04
CA ILE A 155 -4.77 4.74 5.60
C ILE A 155 -3.53 5.58 5.89
N THR A 156 -3.07 6.28 4.86
CA THR A 156 -1.79 6.97 4.87
C THR A 156 -1.94 8.41 4.40
N LYS A 157 -0.94 9.23 4.73
CA LYS A 157 -0.78 10.58 4.21
C LYS A 157 0.54 10.70 3.45
N GLY A 158 0.61 11.59 2.47
CA GLY A 158 1.86 11.92 1.80
C GLY A 158 2.85 12.55 2.77
N LYS A 159 4.12 12.13 2.70
CA LYS A 159 5.18 12.75 3.49
C LYS A 159 5.35 14.20 3.05
N GLY A 160 5.09 15.14 3.95
CA GLY A 160 5.06 16.58 3.64
C GLY A 160 3.78 17.08 2.98
N TRP A 161 2.84 16.20 2.60
CA TRP A 161 1.61 16.52 1.88
C TRP A 161 0.39 16.16 2.73
N LYS A 162 -0.16 17.13 3.46
CA LYS A 162 -1.24 16.90 4.44
C LYS A 162 -2.57 16.50 3.82
N ASP A 163 -2.78 16.88 2.56
CA ASP A 163 -4.00 16.71 1.78
C ASP A 163 -3.89 15.58 0.74
N TYR A 164 -2.78 14.84 0.73
CA TYR A 164 -2.63 13.59 -0.01
C TYR A 164 -3.00 12.44 0.92
N ILE A 165 -4.21 11.90 0.79
CA ILE A 165 -4.67 10.73 1.57
C ILE A 165 -4.75 9.53 0.64
N MET A 166 -4.08 8.44 1.01
CA MET A 166 -4.01 7.24 0.21
C MET A 166 -4.39 6.01 1.03
N TYR A 167 -5.24 5.18 0.41
CA TYR A 167 -5.64 3.89 0.94
C TYR A 167 -4.75 2.79 0.36
N ILE A 168 -4.32 1.88 1.22
CA ILE A 168 -3.63 0.65 0.85
C ILE A 168 -4.47 -0.50 1.41
N LYS A 169 -4.95 -1.37 0.53
CA LYS A 169 -5.66 -2.60 0.91
C LYS A 169 -4.63 -3.68 1.17
N VAL A 170 -4.73 -4.32 2.33
CA VAL A 170 -3.95 -5.51 2.68
C VAL A 170 -4.87 -6.68 2.98
N ILE A 171 -4.42 -7.87 2.59
CA ILE A 171 -5.09 -9.14 2.89
C ILE A 171 -4.08 -10.15 3.42
N ASN A 172 -4.58 -11.14 4.16
CA ASN A 172 -3.78 -12.27 4.61
C ASN A 172 -4.15 -13.48 3.75
N GLU A 173 -3.19 -13.93 2.94
CA GLU A 173 -3.30 -15.16 2.14
C GLU A 173 -2.29 -16.16 2.68
N ASP A 174 -2.77 -17.33 3.12
CA ASP A 174 -1.95 -18.42 3.64
C ASP A 174 -0.96 -18.00 4.75
N GLY A 175 -1.42 -17.12 5.65
CA GLY A 175 -0.61 -16.62 6.76
C GLY A 175 0.36 -15.49 6.37
N GLN A 176 0.36 -15.06 5.10
CA GLN A 176 1.21 -13.97 4.61
C GLN A 176 0.39 -12.72 4.32
N TRP A 177 0.76 -11.61 4.96
CA TRP A 177 0.23 -10.30 4.59
C TRP A 177 0.78 -9.86 3.24
N LYS A 178 -0.14 -9.43 2.36
CA LYS A 178 0.12 -8.93 1.01
C LYS A 178 -0.66 -7.63 0.77
N VAL A 179 -0.14 -6.80 -0.13
CA VAL A 179 -0.82 -5.62 -0.67
C VAL A 179 -1.70 -6.07 -1.83
N ASP A 180 -2.98 -5.79 -1.68
CA ASP A 180 -4.01 -6.10 -2.67
C ASP A 180 -4.39 -4.89 -3.51
N GLY A 181 -4.24 -3.68 -2.96
CA GLY A 181 -4.49 -2.43 -3.65
C GLY A 181 -3.69 -1.28 -3.04
N ALA A 182 -3.33 -0.29 -3.84
CA ALA A 182 -2.69 0.93 -3.40
C ALA A 182 -3.01 2.10 -4.34
N ALA A 183 -3.31 3.27 -3.77
CA ALA A 183 -3.69 4.45 -4.53
C ALA A 183 -4.88 4.17 -5.46
N ARG A 184 -4.71 4.24 -6.79
CA ARG A 184 -5.75 3.89 -7.77
C ARG A 184 -5.64 2.44 -8.28
N ILE A 185 -4.61 1.68 -7.89
CA ILE A 185 -4.45 0.27 -8.24
C ILE A 185 -5.31 -0.57 -7.29
N ASN A 186 -6.34 -1.22 -7.82
CA ASN A 186 -7.24 -2.15 -7.13
C ASN A 186 -7.82 -1.56 -5.82
N ILE A 187 -8.19 -0.28 -5.87
CA ILE A 187 -8.89 0.43 -4.78
C ILE A 187 -10.21 0.98 -5.34
N PRO A 188 -11.34 0.82 -4.64
CA PRO A 188 -12.61 1.39 -5.08
C PRO A 188 -12.57 2.92 -5.28
N LYS A 189 -13.20 3.42 -6.36
CA LYS A 189 -13.18 4.86 -6.74
C LYS A 189 -13.57 5.82 -5.60
N HIS A 190 -14.55 5.46 -4.77
CA HIS A 190 -14.99 6.30 -3.65
C HIS A 190 -13.94 6.45 -2.52
N LEU A 191 -12.90 5.62 -2.49
CA LEU A 191 -11.77 5.72 -1.55
C LEU A 191 -10.56 6.44 -2.14
N GLN A 192 -10.58 6.81 -3.42
CA GLN A 192 -9.47 7.47 -4.11
C GLN A 192 -9.49 9.00 -3.96
N THR A 193 -10.48 9.57 -3.25
CA THR A 193 -10.74 11.02 -3.19
C THR A 193 -9.56 11.85 -2.66
N GLY A 194 -8.73 11.27 -1.79
CA GLY A 194 -7.55 11.93 -1.26
C GLY A 194 -6.41 12.12 -2.26
N LEU A 195 -6.52 11.55 -3.46
CA LEU A 195 -5.56 11.67 -4.57
C LEU A 195 -5.96 12.76 -5.57
N GLY A 196 -7.09 13.43 -5.37
CA GLY A 196 -7.61 14.41 -6.33
C GLY A 196 -8.06 13.81 -7.67
N GLU A 197 -8.52 14.69 -8.55
CA GLU A 197 -8.83 14.32 -9.93
C GLU A 197 -7.52 14.04 -10.69
N THR A 198 -7.56 13.07 -11.60
CA THR A 198 -6.58 12.97 -12.66
C THR A 198 -7.00 13.99 -13.71
N TYR A 199 -6.20 15.05 -13.85
CA TYR A 199 -6.42 15.98 -14.95
C TYR A 199 -5.98 15.31 -16.24
N ARG A 200 -6.78 15.56 -17.26
CA ARG A 200 -6.49 15.21 -18.63
C ARG A 200 -5.49 16.20 -19.20
#